data_AF-A0EVL4-F1
#
_entry.id   AF-A0EVL4-F1
#
_cell.length_a   1.000
_cell.length_b   1.000
_cell.length_c   1.000
_cell.angle_alpha   90.00
_cell.angle_beta   90.00
_cell.angle_gamma   90.00
#
_symmetry.space_group_name_H-M   'P 1'
#
loop_
_entity.id
_entity.type
_entity.pdbx_description
1 polymer ?
#
loop_
_entity_poly.entity_id
_entity_poly.type
_entity_poly.pdbx_seq_one_letter_code
_entity_poly.pdbx_strand_id
1 'polypeptide(L)'
;MSRTLYTRLRIEGFRKAEASLRLEGMDPSGTPLYESVKARIISGDLTYEQGRSEIFAYYTKSDTAGPVTVGEMLTEEFLKPLNKSHAELAESMGICEQDIDDIICGLHRLTDDEARVLAGIFGTDEDFWSNLQKLQDRKEKRSK
;
A
#
# COMPACT_ATOMS: atom_id res chain seq x y z
N MET A 1 -2.24 -31.93 -28.68
CA MET A 1 -0.93 -32.01 -28.00
C MET A 1 -0.38 -30.60 -27.80
N SER A 2 -0.80 -29.86 -26.75
CA SER A 2 -0.28 -28.49 -26.51
C SER A 2 -0.40 -27.99 -25.07
N ARG A 3 -1.22 -28.60 -24.21
CA ARG A 3 -1.42 -28.12 -22.83
C ARG A 3 -0.18 -28.24 -21.95
N THR A 4 0.69 -29.23 -22.18
CA THR A 4 1.84 -29.58 -21.31
C THR A 4 3.07 -28.69 -21.49
N LEU A 5 3.33 -28.19 -22.70
CA LEU A 5 4.44 -27.26 -22.97
C LEU A 5 4.13 -25.85 -22.44
N TYR A 6 2.87 -25.42 -22.55
CA TYR A 6 2.41 -24.13 -22.04
C TYR A 6 2.51 -24.03 -20.51
N THR A 7 2.23 -25.12 -19.80
CA THR A 7 2.41 -25.20 -18.34
C THR A 7 3.87 -25.10 -17.94
N ARG A 8 4.79 -25.74 -18.68
CA ARG A 8 6.23 -25.70 -18.37
C ARG A 8 6.82 -24.29 -18.50
N LEU A 9 6.49 -23.58 -19.57
CA LEU A 9 6.95 -22.19 -19.76
C LEU A 9 6.37 -21.24 -18.70
N ARG A 10 5.10 -21.41 -18.31
CA ARG A 10 4.49 -20.62 -17.22
C ARG A 10 5.09 -20.95 -15.84
N ILE A 11 5.38 -22.22 -15.56
CA ILE A 11 6.05 -22.64 -14.31
C ILE A 11 7.45 -22.05 -14.24
N GLU A 12 8.20 -22.04 -15.34
CA GLU A 12 9.53 -21.44 -15.40
C GLU A 12 9.49 -19.91 -15.22
N GLY A 13 8.54 -19.24 -15.90
CA GLY A 13 8.30 -17.80 -15.71
C GLY A 13 7.90 -17.44 -14.27
N PHE A 14 7.06 -18.25 -13.64
CA PHE A 14 6.63 -18.03 -12.26
C PHE A 14 7.74 -18.29 -11.25
N ARG A 15 8.57 -19.33 -11.44
CA ARG A 15 9.78 -19.57 -10.62
C ARG A 15 10.78 -18.43 -10.73
N LYS A 16 10.89 -17.80 -11.90
CA LYS A 16 11.73 -16.61 -12.09
C LYS A 16 11.20 -15.40 -11.33
N ALA A 17 9.88 -15.21 -11.29
CA ALA A 17 9.25 -14.16 -10.46
C ALA A 17 9.37 -14.44 -8.96
N GLU A 18 9.19 -15.69 -8.52
CA GLU A 18 9.41 -16.13 -7.15
C GLU A 18 10.84 -15.83 -6.70
N ALA A 19 11.83 -16.09 -7.57
CA ALA A 19 13.22 -15.75 -7.32
C ALA A 19 13.46 -14.23 -7.23
N SER A 20 12.81 -13.43 -8.07
CA SER A 20 12.91 -11.97 -8.00
C SER A 20 12.28 -11.39 -6.72
N LEU A 21 11.13 -11.90 -6.28
CA LEU A 21 10.47 -11.45 -5.04
C LEU A 21 11.31 -11.79 -3.80
N ARG A 22 11.98 -12.96 -3.79
CA ARG A 22 12.92 -13.33 -2.73
C ARG A 22 14.16 -12.43 -2.67
N LEU A 23 14.66 -11.96 -3.81
CA LEU A 23 15.79 -11.03 -3.86
C LEU A 23 15.43 -9.63 -3.32
N GLU A 24 14.14 -9.29 -3.26
CA GLU A 24 13.60 -8.06 -2.68
C GLU A 24 13.28 -8.21 -1.17
N GLY A 25 13.64 -9.34 -0.55
CA GLY A 25 13.48 -9.59 0.89
C GLY A 25 12.10 -10.10 1.32
N MET A 26 11.23 -10.44 0.36
CA MET A 26 9.88 -10.96 0.63
C MET A 26 9.77 -12.44 0.25
N ASP A 27 9.19 -13.27 1.12
CA ASP A 27 8.82 -14.66 0.78
C ASP A 27 7.29 -14.80 0.72
N PRO A 28 6.68 -14.69 -0.47
CA PRO A 28 5.24 -14.86 -0.62
C PRO A 28 4.82 -16.33 -0.65
N SER A 29 5.79 -17.27 -0.58
CA SER A 29 5.53 -18.69 -0.75
C SER A 29 4.80 -19.27 0.46
N GLY A 30 3.81 -20.15 0.21
CA GLY A 30 3.02 -20.76 1.27
C GLY A 30 1.83 -19.93 1.77
N THR A 31 1.59 -18.72 1.24
CA THR A 31 0.35 -18.01 1.53
C THR A 31 -0.82 -18.52 0.68
N PRO A 32 -2.05 -18.53 1.23
CA PRO A 32 -3.24 -18.95 0.48
C PRO A 32 -3.46 -18.15 -0.80
N LEU A 33 -3.09 -16.86 -0.78
CA LEU A 33 -3.21 -15.96 -1.93
C LEU A 33 -2.21 -16.32 -3.03
N TYR A 34 -0.94 -16.51 -2.68
CA TYR A 34 0.09 -16.89 -3.63
C TYR A 34 -0.21 -18.23 -4.33
N GLU A 35 -0.64 -19.24 -3.57
CA GLU A 35 -1.01 -20.55 -4.14
C GLU A 35 -2.26 -20.46 -5.03
N SER A 36 -3.23 -19.61 -4.67
CA SER A 36 -4.43 -19.37 -5.49
C SER A 36 -4.08 -18.69 -6.81
N VAL A 37 -3.24 -17.65 -6.78
CA VAL A 37 -2.79 -16.93 -7.97
C VAL A 37 -1.97 -17.84 -8.89
N LYS A 38 -1.05 -18.62 -8.31
CA LYS A 38 -0.27 -19.64 -9.02
C LYS A 38 -1.16 -20.67 -9.71
N ALA A 39 -2.19 -21.17 -9.04
CA ALA A 39 -3.14 -22.13 -9.63
C ALA A 39 -3.89 -21.52 -10.83
N ARG A 40 -4.32 -20.26 -10.74
CA ARG A 40 -5.00 -19.55 -11.85
C ARG A 40 -4.09 -19.31 -13.05
N ILE A 41 -2.81 -18.99 -12.80
CA ILE A 41 -1.79 -18.89 -13.86
C ILE A 41 -1.49 -20.26 -14.47
N ILE A 42 -1.45 -21.33 -13.69
CA ILE A 42 -1.24 -22.69 -14.23
C ILE A 42 -2.43 -23.13 -15.09
N SER A 43 -3.65 -22.78 -14.67
CA SER A 43 -4.90 -23.11 -15.37
C SER A 43 -5.13 -22.31 -16.65
N GLY A 44 -4.39 -21.23 -16.88
CA GLY A 44 -4.57 -20.36 -18.04
C GLY A 44 -5.57 -19.21 -17.84
N ASP A 45 -6.27 -19.21 -16.70
CA ASP A 45 -7.34 -18.26 -16.33
C ASP A 45 -6.81 -16.85 -16.10
N LEU A 46 -5.57 -16.76 -15.62
CA LEU A 46 -4.88 -15.50 -15.33
C LEU A 46 -3.56 -15.45 -16.09
N THR A 47 -3.18 -14.29 -16.63
CA THR A 47 -1.86 -14.13 -17.24
C THR A 47 -0.78 -14.00 -16.17
N TYR A 48 0.48 -14.27 -16.55
CA TYR A 48 1.62 -14.13 -15.66
C TYR A 48 1.76 -12.71 -15.11
N GLU A 49 1.63 -11.69 -15.97
CA GLU A 49 1.74 -10.28 -15.56
C GLU A 49 0.63 -9.89 -14.57
N GLN A 50 -0.57 -10.41 -14.79
CA GLN A 50 -1.74 -10.09 -13.98
C GLN A 50 -1.69 -10.77 -12.61
N GLY A 51 -1.22 -12.01 -12.54
CA GLY A 51 -0.98 -12.68 -11.27
C GLY A 51 0.21 -12.10 -10.49
N ARG A 52 1.28 -11.69 -11.19
CA ARG A 52 2.38 -10.97 -10.54
C ARG A 52 1.87 -9.65 -9.94
N SER A 53 1.02 -8.93 -10.66
CA SER A 53 0.41 -7.68 -10.16
C SER A 53 -0.53 -7.91 -8.97
N GLU A 54 -1.31 -9.00 -8.95
CA GLU A 54 -2.22 -9.34 -7.84
C GLU A 54 -1.46 -9.70 -6.56
N ILE A 55 -0.39 -10.50 -6.69
CA ILE A 55 0.52 -10.80 -5.57
C ILE A 55 1.24 -9.54 -5.13
N PHE A 56 1.83 -8.80 -6.08
CA PHE A 56 2.57 -7.58 -5.79
C PHE A 56 1.66 -6.57 -5.08
N ALA A 57 0.50 -6.21 -5.61
CA ALA A 57 -0.45 -5.28 -4.98
C ALA A 57 -0.94 -5.72 -3.59
N TYR A 58 -1.01 -7.01 -3.31
CA TYR A 58 -1.34 -7.51 -1.98
C TYR A 58 -0.21 -7.23 -0.98
N TYR A 59 1.05 -7.36 -1.39
CA TYR A 59 2.22 -7.13 -0.55
C TYR A 59 2.75 -5.69 -0.59
N THR A 60 2.49 -4.95 -1.67
CA THR A 60 2.90 -3.56 -1.91
C THR A 60 1.76 -2.57 -1.74
N LYS A 61 0.64 -3.01 -1.15
CA LYS A 61 -0.33 -2.09 -0.55
C LYS A 61 0.29 -1.19 0.54
N SER A 62 1.52 -1.47 0.94
CA SER A 62 2.39 -0.64 1.80
C SER A 62 3.54 0.05 1.05
N ASP A 63 3.65 -0.05 -0.27
CA ASP A 63 4.74 0.58 -1.03
C ASP A 63 4.32 0.80 -2.49
N THR A 64 3.60 1.89 -2.77
CA THR A 64 3.45 2.37 -4.17
C THR A 64 4.07 3.75 -4.27
N ALA A 65 5.41 3.76 -4.26
CA ALA A 65 6.28 4.61 -5.07
C ALA A 65 5.75 6.01 -5.44
N GLY A 66 5.38 6.77 -4.42
CA GLY A 66 5.19 8.21 -4.42
C GLY A 66 5.98 8.83 -3.27
N PRO A 67 6.18 10.16 -3.24
CA PRO A 67 6.65 10.81 -2.03
C PRO A 67 5.70 10.45 -0.88
N VAL A 68 6.26 10.20 0.31
CA VAL A 68 5.53 9.84 1.53
C VAL A 68 4.27 10.69 1.64
N THR A 69 3.11 10.04 1.60
CA THR A 69 1.82 10.71 1.76
C THR A 69 1.56 10.97 3.24
N VAL A 70 0.64 11.89 3.53
CA VAL A 70 0.21 12.15 4.92
C VAL A 70 -0.26 10.85 5.58
N GLY A 71 -1.04 10.04 4.85
CA GLY A 71 -1.54 8.75 5.32
C GLY A 71 -0.46 7.72 5.63
N GLU A 72 0.54 7.58 4.76
CA GLU A 72 1.68 6.69 5.01
C GLU A 72 2.52 7.17 6.18
N MET A 73 2.84 8.47 6.27
CA MET A 73 3.59 9.01 7.41
C MET A 73 2.83 8.75 8.73
N LEU A 74 1.54 9.06 8.76
CA LEU A 74 0.68 8.87 9.92
C LEU A 74 0.62 7.40 10.35
N THR A 75 0.48 6.48 9.41
CA THR A 75 0.34 5.06 9.70
C THR A 75 1.66 4.44 10.14
N GLU A 76 2.73 4.65 9.38
CA GLU A 76 4.02 4.01 9.62
C GLU A 76 4.73 4.56 10.86
N GLU A 77 4.71 5.88 11.05
CA GLU A 77 5.57 6.55 12.03
C GLU A 77 4.84 6.94 13.33
N PHE A 78 3.50 6.92 13.33
CA PHE A 78 2.70 7.26 14.51
C PHE A 78 1.79 6.12 14.94
N LEU A 79 0.88 5.65 14.08
CA LEU A 79 -0.13 4.66 14.49
C LEU A 79 0.46 3.29 14.81
N LYS A 80 1.33 2.75 13.95
CA LYS A 80 2.02 1.47 14.17
C LYS A 80 2.86 1.45 15.45
N PRO A 81 3.79 2.40 15.69
CA PRO A 81 4.61 2.38 16.89
C PRO A 81 3.80 2.63 18.17
N LEU A 82 2.73 3.41 18.09
CA LEU A 82 1.84 3.67 19.23
C LEU A 82 0.77 2.58 19.45
N ASN A 83 0.69 1.57 18.57
CA ASN A 83 -0.39 0.58 18.54
C ASN A 83 -1.79 1.22 18.61
N LYS A 84 -1.97 2.37 17.98
CA LYS A 84 -3.24 3.09 17.92
C LYS A 84 -4.03 2.69 16.69
N SER A 85 -5.34 2.51 16.86
CA SER A 85 -6.26 2.21 15.75
C SER A 85 -6.78 3.50 15.09
N HIS A 86 -7.28 3.41 13.85
CA HIS A 86 -7.90 4.55 13.13
C HIS A 86 -9.05 5.16 13.94
N ALA A 87 -9.91 4.33 14.53
CA ALA A 87 -10.98 4.75 15.43
C ALA A 87 -10.48 5.60 16.61
N GLU A 88 -9.39 5.20 17.27
CA GLU A 88 -8.85 5.95 18.41
C GLU A 88 -8.26 7.31 18.01
N LEU A 89 -7.69 7.39 16.80
CA LEU A 89 -7.25 8.66 16.23
C LEU A 89 -8.45 9.55 15.89
N ALA A 90 -9.49 8.97 15.29
CA ALA A 90 -10.73 9.68 14.96
C ALA A 90 -11.37 10.28 16.22
N GLU A 91 -11.45 9.51 17.31
CA GLU A 91 -11.91 9.99 18.61
C GLU A 91 -11.02 11.11 19.18
N SER A 92 -9.70 10.99 19.03
CA SER A 92 -8.74 12.02 19.48
C SER A 92 -8.87 13.32 18.68
N MET A 93 -9.17 13.23 17.39
CA MET A 93 -9.38 14.37 16.50
C MET A 93 -10.81 14.93 16.56
N GLY A 94 -11.78 14.16 17.05
CA GLY A 94 -13.21 14.51 17.06
C GLY A 94 -13.89 14.42 15.69
N ILE A 95 -13.36 13.58 14.78
CA ILE A 95 -13.90 13.34 13.42
C ILE A 95 -14.36 11.88 13.26
N CYS A 96 -15.00 11.54 12.14
CA CYS A 96 -15.42 10.17 11.90
C CYS A 96 -14.22 9.28 11.52
N GLU A 97 -14.28 7.99 11.85
CA GLU A 97 -13.26 7.02 11.42
C GLU A 97 -13.11 6.98 9.89
N GLN A 98 -14.21 7.19 9.16
CA GLN A 98 -14.22 7.29 7.71
C GLN A 98 -13.36 8.46 7.22
N ASP A 99 -13.42 9.62 7.89
CA ASP A 99 -12.61 10.79 7.51
C ASP A 99 -11.11 10.50 7.69
N ILE A 100 -10.74 9.75 8.73
CA ILE A 100 -9.36 9.27 8.92
C ILE A 100 -8.96 8.30 7.81
N ASP A 101 -9.82 7.36 7.44
CA ASP A 101 -9.54 6.40 6.36
C ASP A 101 -9.38 7.12 5.01
N ASP A 102 -10.19 8.14 4.74
CA ASP A 102 -10.07 8.99 3.55
C ASP A 102 -8.78 9.83 3.55
N ILE A 103 -8.34 10.34 4.71
CA ILE A 103 -7.02 10.99 4.87
C ILE A 103 -5.90 10.00 4.57
N ILE A 104 -5.99 8.77 5.11
CA ILE A 104 -4.97 7.73 4.95
C ILE A 104 -4.89 7.26 3.50
N CYS A 105 -6.04 7.10 2.83
CA CYS A 105 -6.12 6.75 1.41
C CYS A 105 -5.76 7.91 0.48
N GLY A 106 -5.56 9.12 1.01
CA GLY A 106 -5.30 10.32 0.23
C GLY A 106 -6.48 10.78 -0.63
N LEU A 107 -7.69 10.34 -0.28
CA LEU A 107 -8.95 10.77 -0.89
C LEU A 107 -9.41 12.12 -0.31
N HIS A 108 -9.06 12.38 0.95
CA HIS A 108 -9.27 13.65 1.62
C HIS A 108 -7.94 14.40 1.77
N ARG A 109 -7.99 15.71 1.51
CA ARG A 109 -6.83 16.59 1.66
C ARG A 109 -6.80 17.12 3.08
N LEU A 110 -5.65 17.00 3.73
CA LEU A 110 -5.46 17.54 5.07
C LEU A 110 -5.61 19.07 5.06
N THR A 111 -6.53 19.57 5.89
CA THR A 111 -6.74 21.00 6.14
C THR A 111 -5.78 21.52 7.21
N ASP A 112 -5.56 22.85 7.25
CA ASP A 112 -4.71 23.47 8.27
C ASP A 112 -5.24 23.24 9.71
N ASP A 113 -6.55 23.11 9.89
CA ASP A 113 -7.14 22.82 11.20
C ASP A 113 -6.84 21.37 11.65
N GLU A 114 -7.02 20.40 10.76
CA GLU A 114 -6.66 18.99 11.02
C GLU A 114 -5.15 18.82 11.28
N ALA A 115 -4.31 19.55 10.53
CA ALA A 115 -2.86 19.58 10.76
C ALA A 115 -2.49 20.07 12.17
N ARG A 116 -3.18 21.11 12.67
CA ARG A 116 -3.00 21.63 14.03
C ARG A 116 -3.42 20.63 15.09
N VAL A 117 -4.53 19.93 14.86
CA VAL A 117 -5.03 18.90 15.78
C VAL A 117 -4.06 17.72 15.83
N LEU A 118 -3.58 17.24 14.67
CA LEU A 118 -2.56 16.18 14.58
C LEU A 118 -1.27 16.58 15.30
N ALA A 119 -0.82 17.82 15.10
CA ALA A 119 0.32 18.40 15.81
C ALA A 119 0.14 18.35 17.33
N GLY A 120 -1.04 18.70 17.83
CA GLY A 120 -1.36 18.62 19.26
C GLY A 120 -1.42 17.19 19.81
N ILE A 121 -1.95 16.24 19.04
CA ILE A 121 -2.08 14.83 19.44
C ILE A 121 -0.72 14.13 19.51
N PHE A 122 0.12 14.34 18.49
CA PHE A 122 1.40 13.64 18.35
C PHE A 122 2.61 14.44 18.87
N GLY A 123 2.40 15.69 19.28
CA GLY A 123 3.48 16.57 19.73
C GLY A 123 4.43 16.97 18.60
N THR A 124 3.92 17.12 17.39
CA THR A 124 4.67 17.54 16.20
C THR A 124 4.33 18.98 15.82
N ASP A 125 4.96 19.53 14.79
CA ASP A 125 4.63 20.85 14.25
C ASP A 125 3.48 20.81 13.24
N GLU A 126 2.68 21.87 13.19
CA GLU A 126 1.61 22.06 12.16
C GLU A 126 2.23 22.12 10.75
N ASP A 127 3.35 22.83 10.61
CA ASP A 127 4.09 22.98 9.35
C ASP A 127 4.57 21.63 8.79
N PHE A 128 4.86 20.66 9.66
CA PHE A 128 5.29 19.32 9.24
C PHE A 128 4.20 18.66 8.38
N TRP A 129 2.96 18.63 8.89
CA TRP A 129 1.81 18.05 8.21
C TRP A 129 1.42 18.84 6.96
N SER A 130 1.41 20.18 7.05
CA SER A 130 1.15 21.05 5.90
C SER A 130 2.19 20.91 4.79
N ASN A 131 3.46 20.66 5.13
CA ASN A 131 4.52 20.44 4.14
C ASN A 131 4.41 19.06 3.46
N LEU A 132 4.02 18.01 4.19
CA LEU A 132 3.69 16.71 3.58
C LEU A 132 2.56 16.84 2.57
N GLN A 133 1.48 17.56 2.93
CA GLN A 133 0.36 17.78 2.02
C GLN A 133 0.75 18.58 0.77
N LYS A 134 1.64 19.57 0.91
CA LYS A 134 2.20 20.33 -0.24
C LYS A 134 3.06 19.44 -1.14
N LEU A 135 3.81 18.49 -0.58
CA LEU A 135 4.62 17.55 -1.35
C LEU A 135 3.74 16.63 -2.19
N GLN A 136 2.63 16.15 -1.61
CA GLN A 136 1.62 15.35 -2.29
C GLN A 136 0.95 16.14 -3.44
N ASP A 137 0.49 17.38 -3.19
CA ASP A 137 -0.17 18.24 -4.20
C ASP A 137 0.73 18.55 -5.41
N ARG A 138 2.03 18.80 -5.18
CA ARG A 138 3.02 19.04 -6.25
C ARG A 138 3.15 17.85 -7.19
N LYS A 139 2.98 16.63 -6.70
CA LYS A 139 3.06 15.42 -7.52
C LYS A 139 1.77 15.17 -8.28
N GLU A 140 0.61 15.40 -7.68
CA GLU A 140 -0.69 15.27 -8.36
C GLU A 140 -0.76 16.15 -9.61
N LYS A 141 -0.24 17.39 -9.51
CA LYS A 141 -0.10 18.32 -10.65
C LYS A 141 0.86 17.85 -11.74
N ARG A 142 1.77 16.91 -11.46
CA ARG A 142 2.74 16.37 -12.43
C ARG A 142 2.21 15.11 -13.14
N SER A 143 1.19 14.47 -12.59
CA SER A 143 0.55 13.27 -13.13
C SER A 143 -0.70 13.57 -13.98
N LYS A 144 -0.92 14.83 -14.36
CA LYS A 144 -2.02 15.30 -15.20
C LYS A 144 -1.49 15.98 -16.46
#